data_AF-A0A158P890-F1
#
_entry.id   AF-A0A158P890-F1
#
_cell.length_a   1.000
_cell.length_b   1.000
_cell.length_c   1.000
_cell.angle_alpha   90.00
_cell.angle_beta   90.00
_cell.angle_gamma   90.00
#
_symmetry.space_group_name_H-M   'P 1'
#
loop_
_entity.id
_entity.type
_entity.pdbx_description
1 polymer ?
#
loop_
_entity_poly.entity_id
_entity_poly.type
_entity_poly.pdbx_seq_one_letter_code
_entity_poly.pdbx_strand_id
1 'polypeptide(L)'
;MVPNRHLDMSCKGIRLRVLSYPRQPATNYAIAFARIVHTDYEFLEEQLRSSYSDENHFCYHVDSKASSDFKKSMKALSTCLPNVYLTDGPLSSIQHLVDDFAQTLARLQFA
;
A
#
# COMPACT_ATOMS: atom_id res chain seq x y z
N MET A 1 3.11 9.84 -14.45
CA MET A 1 4.57 10.12 -14.32
C MET A 1 5.34 9.33 -15.37
N VAL A 2 6.58 9.70 -15.73
CA VAL A 2 7.41 8.88 -16.66
C VAL A 2 7.99 7.70 -15.86
N PRO A 3 7.72 6.43 -16.24
CA PRO A 3 8.17 5.28 -15.46
C PRO A 3 9.69 5.10 -15.47
N ASN A 4 10.28 4.95 -14.29
CA ASN A 4 11.68 4.62 -14.09
C ASN A 4 11.90 3.11 -14.21
N ARG A 5 12.49 2.68 -15.33
CA ARG A 5 12.79 1.25 -15.61
C ARG A 5 13.91 0.66 -14.73
N HIS A 6 14.63 1.49 -13.99
CA HIS A 6 15.75 1.09 -13.13
C HIS A 6 15.43 1.23 -11.64
N LEU A 7 14.14 1.28 -11.28
CA LEU A 7 13.72 1.35 -9.89
C LEU A 7 14.08 0.05 -9.15
N ASP A 8 14.86 0.18 -8.07
CA ASP A 8 15.24 -0.95 -7.23
C ASP A 8 14.02 -1.44 -6.42
N MET A 9 13.47 -2.58 -6.83
CA MET A 9 12.33 -3.24 -6.18
C MET A 9 12.74 -4.22 -5.07
N SER A 10 14.01 -4.24 -4.65
CA SER A 10 14.43 -4.98 -3.45
C SER A 10 13.81 -4.37 -2.19
N CYS A 11 13.63 -5.17 -1.13
CA CYS A 11 13.14 -4.62 0.14
C CYS A 11 14.07 -3.57 0.74
N LYS A 12 15.38 -3.62 0.43
CA LYS A 12 16.31 -2.56 0.82
C LYS A 12 15.96 -1.26 0.10
N GLY A 13 15.80 -1.29 -1.22
CA GLY A 13 15.43 -0.11 -2.02
C GLY A 13 14.09 0.48 -1.59
N ILE A 14 13.06 -0.36 -1.45
CA ILE A 14 11.70 0.07 -1.03
C ILE A 14 11.73 0.70 0.36
N ARG A 15 12.35 0.04 1.35
CA ARG A 15 12.43 0.59 2.72
C ARG A 15 13.22 1.89 2.77
N LEU A 16 14.31 2.00 2.01
CA LEU A 16 15.06 3.25 1.92
C LEU A 16 14.19 4.39 1.38
N ARG A 17 13.38 4.16 0.34
CA ARG A 17 12.52 5.22 -0.21
C ARG A 17 11.35 5.56 0.71
N VAL A 18 10.69 4.58 1.32
CA VAL A 18 9.49 4.81 2.13
C VAL A 18 9.84 5.29 3.55
N LEU A 19 10.86 4.70 4.19
CA LEU A 19 11.13 4.90 5.63
C LEU A 19 12.20 5.97 5.93
N SER A 20 12.94 6.46 4.93
CA SER A 20 13.96 7.51 5.16
C SER A 20 13.35 8.92 5.27
N TYR A 21 12.08 9.08 4.92
CA TYR A 21 11.37 10.34 5.15
C TYR A 21 11.11 10.50 6.67
N PRO A 22 11.13 11.73 7.22
CA PRO A 22 10.78 11.95 8.62
C PRO A 22 9.41 11.32 8.90
N ARG A 23 9.41 10.31 9.79
CA ARG A 23 8.17 9.64 10.16
C ARG A 23 7.23 10.66 10.79
N GLN A 24 5.95 10.57 10.44
CA GLN A 24 4.94 11.29 11.19
C GLN A 24 5.00 10.83 12.65
N PRO A 25 4.91 11.75 13.62
CA PRO A 25 4.88 11.37 15.03
C PRO A 25 3.68 10.46 15.31
N ALA A 26 3.84 9.53 16.24
CA ALA A 26 2.75 8.68 16.69
C ALA A 26 1.60 9.56 17.21
N THR A 27 0.40 9.29 16.73
CA THR A 27 -0.81 10.03 17.10
C THR A 27 -1.65 9.26 18.11
N ASN A 28 -1.30 8.00 18.41
CA ASN A 28 -2.15 7.03 19.12
C ASN A 28 -3.51 6.85 18.43
N TYR A 29 -3.56 7.09 17.12
CA TYR A 29 -4.77 6.99 16.33
C TYR A 29 -4.41 6.44 14.95
N ALA A 30 -4.53 5.12 14.81
CA ALA A 30 -4.27 4.43 13.56
C ALA A 30 -5.25 4.87 12.46
N ILE A 31 -4.76 5.06 11.23
CA ILE A 31 -5.61 5.34 10.06
C ILE A 31 -5.55 4.16 9.09
N ALA A 32 -6.73 3.75 8.62
CA ALA A 32 -6.93 2.77 7.57
C ALA A 32 -7.01 3.43 6.19
N PHE A 33 -6.11 3.10 5.26
CA PHE A 33 -6.18 3.52 3.87
C PHE A 33 -6.55 2.35 2.98
N ALA A 34 -7.68 2.43 2.27
CA ALA A 34 -8.04 1.49 1.21
C ALA A 34 -7.95 2.18 -0.15
N ARG A 35 -7.15 1.64 -1.08
CA ARG A 35 -6.91 2.24 -2.40
C ARG A 35 -7.07 1.20 -3.51
N ILE A 36 -7.77 1.57 -4.57
CA ILE A 36 -7.92 0.77 -5.78
C ILE A 36 -6.97 1.32 -6.83
N VAL A 37 -6.10 0.49 -7.40
CA VAL A 37 -4.99 0.94 -8.22
C VAL A 37 -4.76 0.04 -9.44
N HIS A 38 -4.25 0.62 -10.53
CA HIS A 38 -3.99 -0.15 -11.75
C HIS A 38 -2.74 0.31 -12.56
N THR A 39 -2.08 1.40 -12.19
CA THR A 39 -0.88 1.94 -12.87
C THR A 39 -0.07 2.85 -11.93
N ASP A 40 1.07 3.34 -12.41
CA ASP A 40 1.86 4.44 -11.83
C ASP A 40 2.38 4.15 -10.41
N TYR A 41 3.10 3.03 -10.27
CA TYR A 41 3.70 2.59 -9.00
C TYR A 41 4.46 3.69 -8.25
N GLU A 42 5.29 4.47 -8.94
CA GLU A 42 6.09 5.53 -8.31
C GLU A 42 5.21 6.60 -7.64
N PHE A 43 4.10 6.97 -8.27
CA PHE A 43 3.15 7.90 -7.67
C PHE A 43 2.52 7.32 -6.40
N LEU A 44 2.14 6.04 -6.43
CA LEU A 44 1.54 5.35 -5.29
C LEU A 44 2.54 5.18 -4.13
N GLU A 45 3.81 4.90 -4.44
CA GLU A 45 4.89 4.81 -3.46
C GLU A 45 5.12 6.18 -2.79
N GLU A 46 5.12 7.27 -3.57
CA GLU A 46 5.21 8.64 -3.04
C GLU A 46 4.00 9.00 -2.17
N GLN A 47 2.79 8.63 -2.59
CA GLN A 47 1.58 8.84 -1.81
C GLN A 47 1.62 8.05 -0.50
N LEU A 48 2.11 6.81 -0.52
CA LEU A 48 2.35 6.01 0.68
C LEU A 48 3.35 6.72 1.59
N ARG A 49 4.53 7.06 1.07
CA ARG A 49 5.63 7.73 1.78
C ARG A 49 5.17 8.99 2.51
N SER A 50 4.32 9.81 1.88
CA SER A 50 3.80 11.05 2.49
C SER A 50 2.87 10.80 3.69
N SER A 51 2.24 9.63 3.77
CA SER A 51 1.24 9.27 4.80
C SER A 51 1.70 8.17 5.75
N TYR A 52 2.91 7.64 5.56
CA TYR A 52 3.40 6.48 6.28
C TYR A 52 3.63 6.81 7.76
N SER A 53 3.01 6.01 8.62
CA SER A 53 3.24 5.92 10.05
C SER A 53 3.23 4.43 10.42
N ASP A 54 3.93 4.07 11.49
CA ASP A 54 3.93 2.70 12.00
C ASP A 54 2.54 2.28 12.53
N GLU A 55 1.66 3.24 12.86
CA GLU A 55 0.27 3.00 13.29
C GLU A 55 -0.72 2.89 12.13
N ASN A 56 -0.37 3.43 10.95
CA ASN A 56 -1.28 3.44 9.80
C ASN A 56 -1.22 2.12 9.04
N HIS A 57 -2.35 1.72 8.48
CA HIS A 57 -2.49 0.50 7.70
C HIS A 57 -2.96 0.81 6.28
N PHE A 58 -2.35 0.16 5.29
CA PHE A 58 -2.55 0.48 3.88
C PHE A 58 -2.95 -0.77 3.10
N CYS A 59 -4.19 -0.84 2.62
CA CYS A 59 -4.64 -1.88 1.69
C CYS A 59 -4.68 -1.33 0.27
N TYR A 60 -4.00 -2.01 -0.64
CA TYR A 60 -4.10 -1.80 -2.07
C TYR A 60 -4.88 -2.95 -2.70
N HIS A 61 -5.93 -2.61 -3.43
CA HIS A 61 -6.61 -3.52 -4.35
C HIS A 61 -6.11 -3.26 -5.77
N VAL A 62 -5.46 -4.24 -6.38
CA VAL A 62 -4.95 -4.12 -7.75
C VAL A 62 -5.98 -4.64 -8.74
N ASP A 63 -6.38 -3.78 -9.68
CA ASP A 63 -7.31 -4.17 -10.74
C ASP A 63 -6.75 -5.38 -11.53
N SER A 64 -7.59 -6.39 -11.74
CA SER A 64 -7.29 -7.58 -12.54
C SER A 64 -6.69 -7.29 -13.92
N LYS A 65 -7.00 -6.14 -14.54
CA LYS A 65 -6.51 -5.72 -15.86
C LYS A 65 -5.19 -4.97 -15.83
N ALA A 66 -4.65 -4.66 -14.65
CA ALA A 66 -3.36 -4.00 -14.52
C ALA A 66 -2.23 -4.86 -15.11
N SER A 67 -1.16 -4.19 -15.58
CA SER A 67 -0.03 -4.88 -16.20
C SER A 67 0.66 -5.83 -15.20
N SER A 68 1.27 -6.89 -15.73
CA SER A 68 2.01 -7.87 -14.91
C SER A 68 3.16 -7.21 -14.14
N ASP A 69 3.84 -6.25 -14.75
CA ASP A 69 4.94 -5.53 -14.09
C ASP A 69 4.44 -4.62 -12.97
N PHE A 70 3.30 -3.93 -13.17
CA PHE A 70 2.68 -3.16 -12.09
C PHE A 70 2.30 -4.06 -10.90
N LYS A 71 1.65 -5.21 -11.17
CA LYS A 71 1.29 -6.19 -10.14
C LYS A 71 2.51 -6.70 -9.37
N LYS A 72 3.63 -6.99 -10.06
CA LYS A 72 4.88 -7.41 -9.42
C LYS A 72 5.43 -6.31 -8.50
N SER A 73 5.40 -5.06 -8.94
CA SER A 73 5.88 -3.93 -8.12
C SER A 73 5.04 -3.74 -6.87
N MET A 74 3.71 -3.79 -7.00
CA MET A 74 2.80 -3.71 -5.84
C MET A 74 3.01 -4.89 -4.86
N LYS A 75 3.24 -6.11 -5.38
CA LYS A 75 3.57 -7.28 -4.56
C LYS A 75 4.89 -7.13 -3.82
N ALA A 76 5.92 -6.57 -4.47
CA ALA A 76 7.19 -6.28 -3.81
C ALA A 76 6.99 -5.28 -2.66
N LEU A 77 6.24 -4.20 -2.89
CA LEU A 77 5.91 -3.20 -1.86
C LEU A 77 5.25 -3.82 -0.63
N SER A 78 4.17 -4.60 -0.82
CA SER A 78 3.45 -5.23 0.30
C SER A 78 4.27 -6.29 1.03
N THR A 79 5.18 -6.97 0.35
CA THR A 79 6.05 -7.98 0.98
C THR A 79 7.11 -7.33 1.87
N CYS A 80 7.51 -6.09 1.55
CA CYS A 80 8.62 -5.42 2.24
C CYS A 80 8.19 -4.55 3.43
N LEU A 81 6.91 -4.19 3.53
CA LEU A 81 6.37 -3.31 4.57
C LEU A 81 5.25 -4.02 5.35
N PRO A 82 5.35 -4.12 6.70
CA PRO A 82 4.48 -4.99 7.50
C PRO A 82 3.03 -4.50 7.60
N ASN A 83 2.77 -3.22 7.35
CA ASN A 83 1.47 -2.55 7.41
C ASN A 83 0.88 -2.25 6.02
N VAL A 84 1.44 -2.87 4.97
CA VAL A 84 0.95 -2.75 3.59
C VAL A 84 0.39 -4.10 3.13
N TYR A 85 -0.89 -4.11 2.78
CA TYR A 85 -1.65 -5.27 2.36
C TYR A 85 -2.00 -5.15 0.88
N LEU A 86 -2.07 -6.30 0.22
CA LEU A 86 -2.37 -6.38 -1.21
C LEU A 86 -3.47 -7.39 -1.46
N THR A 87 -4.45 -6.98 -2.25
CA THR A 87 -5.46 -7.88 -2.82
C THR A 87 -5.53 -7.65 -4.32
N ASP A 88 -6.03 -8.64 -5.06
CA ASP A 88 -6.28 -8.53 -6.48
C ASP A 88 -7.65 -9.12 -6.84
N GLY A 89 -8.21 -8.69 -7.97
CA GLY A 89 -9.49 -9.21 -8.44
C GLY A 89 -10.25 -8.24 -9.34
N PRO A 90 -11.47 -8.62 -9.77
CA PRO A 90 -12.37 -7.73 -10.48
C PRO A 90 -12.93 -6.64 -9.55
N LEU A 91 -13.25 -5.46 -10.11
CA LEU A 91 -13.81 -4.36 -9.33
C LEU A 91 -15.12 -4.73 -8.61
N SER A 92 -15.89 -5.69 -9.14
CA SER A 92 -17.11 -6.19 -8.49
C SER A 92 -16.86 -6.88 -7.16
N SER A 93 -15.64 -7.37 -6.90
CA SER A 93 -15.25 -8.01 -5.64
C SER A 93 -14.82 -7.00 -4.56
N ILE A 94 -14.74 -5.70 -4.90
CA ILE A 94 -14.18 -4.65 -4.03
C ILE A 94 -15.11 -4.28 -2.88
N GLN A 95 -16.43 -4.31 -3.10
CA GLN A 95 -17.41 -3.88 -2.07
C GLN A 95 -17.18 -4.64 -0.76
N HIS A 96 -16.95 -5.95 -0.84
CA HIS A 96 -16.66 -6.78 0.33
C HIS A 96 -15.26 -6.54 0.91
N LEU A 97 -14.28 -6.19 0.09
CA LEU A 97 -12.89 -5.98 0.53
C LEU A 97 -12.69 -4.70 1.35
N VAL A 98 -13.33 -3.60 0.96
CA VAL A 98 -13.23 -2.34 1.72
C VAL A 98 -13.92 -2.52 3.08
N ASP A 99 -15.08 -3.18 3.10
CA ASP A 99 -15.83 -3.46 4.32
C ASP A 99 -15.07 -4.40 5.26
N ASP A 100 -14.46 -5.47 4.73
CA ASP A 100 -13.65 -6.41 5.50
C ASP A 100 -12.38 -5.75 6.05
N PHE A 101 -11.72 -4.89 5.28
CA PHE A 101 -10.53 -4.18 5.74
C PHE A 101 -10.87 -3.17 6.83
N ALA A 102 -11.95 -2.41 6.67
CA ALA A 102 -12.44 -1.48 7.70
C ALA A 102 -12.84 -2.22 8.98
N GLN A 103 -13.54 -3.36 8.87
CA GLN A 103 -13.91 -4.18 10.03
C GLN A 103 -12.71 -4.83 10.71
N THR A 104 -11.72 -5.30 9.94
CA THR A 104 -10.49 -5.90 10.48
C THR A 104 -9.66 -4.88 11.24
N LEU A 105 -9.55 -3.66 10.73
CA LEU A 105 -8.83 -2.58 11.42
C LEU A 105 -9.57 -2.03 12.62
N ALA A 106 -10.91 -1.93 12.56
CA ALA A 106 -11.70 -1.61 13.75
C ALA A 106 -11.42 -2.63 14.87
N ARG A 107 -11.33 -3.93 14.55
CA ARG A 107 -10.98 -4.96 15.55
C ARG A 107 -9.56 -4.81 16.11
N LEU A 108 -8.61 -4.33 15.31
CA LEU A 108 -7.23 -4.08 15.75
C LEU A 108 -7.07 -2.78 16.56
N GLN A 109 -7.95 -1.79 16.38
CA GLN A 109 -7.97 -0.54 17.14
C GLN A 109 -8.66 -0.65 18.50
N PHE A 110 -9.53 -1.65 18.67
CA PHE A 110 -10.29 -1.90 19.91
C PHE A 110 -9.84 -3.15 20.68
N ALA A 111 -8.63 -3.66 20.41
CA ALA A 111 -8.00 -4.78 21.12
C ALA A 111 -6.76 -4.32 21.91
#